data_AF-A0A2A5XEK3-F1
#
_entry.id   AF-A0A2A5XEK3-F1
#
_cell.length_a   1.000
_cell.length_b   1.000
_cell.length_c   1.000
_cell.angle_alpha   90.00
_cell.angle_beta   90.00
_cell.angle_gamma   90.00
#
_symmetry.space_group_name_H-M   'P 1'
#
loop_
_entity.id
_entity.type
_entity.pdbx_description
1 polymer ?
#
loop_
_entity_poly.entity_id
_entity_poly.type
_entity_poly.pdbx_seq_one_letter_code
_entity_poly.pdbx_strand_id
1 'polypeptide(L)'
;DVKIDDSQSWRKIHWKSLESSYRSSPYFEFYEDKFHSIYLQKNCNYLFEFNQLIFQEVLKALKVEIEVTFTDSYIPINDTGSDFRTIIHPKIKLNNQFKQLKYHQVFQEKEKFIPNLSVLDLLFNEGPMAKQLLLQ
;
A
#
# COMPACT_ATOMS: atom_id res chain seq x y z
N ASP A 1 19.94 -4.40 -9.03
CA ASP A 1 18.50 -4.03 -9.07
C ASP A 1 17.62 -5.20 -9.48
N VAL A 2 16.40 -5.23 -8.93
CA VAL A 2 15.38 -6.25 -9.25
C VAL A 2 14.52 -5.74 -10.39
N LYS A 3 14.51 -6.47 -11.51
CA LYS A 3 13.67 -6.17 -12.68
C LYS A 3 12.29 -6.77 -12.51
N ILE A 4 11.31 -6.14 -13.16
CA ILE A 4 9.98 -6.72 -13.25
C ILE A 4 9.99 -7.89 -14.24
N ASP A 5 9.32 -8.97 -13.85
CA ASP A 5 9.06 -10.08 -14.74
C ASP A 5 7.89 -9.74 -15.69
N ASP A 6 8.21 -9.52 -16.96
CA ASP A 6 7.25 -9.28 -18.03
C ASP A 6 6.85 -10.56 -18.79
N SER A 7 7.38 -11.74 -18.40
CA SER A 7 6.98 -13.02 -18.99
C SER A 7 5.54 -13.39 -18.62
N GLN A 8 5.03 -12.83 -17.50
CA GLN A 8 3.68 -13.02 -17.02
C GLN A 8 2.91 -11.70 -16.96
N SER A 9 1.60 -11.77 -17.16
CA SER A 9 0.70 -10.61 -17.04
C SER A 9 0.33 -10.31 -15.58
N TRP A 10 1.26 -10.45 -14.64
CA TRP A 10 0.96 -10.34 -13.20
C TRP A 10 0.38 -8.98 -12.82
N ARG A 11 0.81 -7.88 -13.45
CA ARG A 11 0.26 -6.54 -13.16
C ARG A 11 -1.23 -6.44 -13.49
N LYS A 12 -1.63 -7.01 -14.63
CA LYS A 12 -3.03 -7.07 -15.04
C LYS A 12 -3.85 -7.96 -14.12
N ILE A 13 -3.29 -9.10 -13.73
CA ILE A 13 -3.94 -10.03 -12.79
C ILE A 13 -4.12 -9.37 -11.43
N HIS A 14 -3.07 -8.74 -10.91
CA HIS A 14 -3.10 -8.05 -9.61
C HIS A 14 -4.09 -6.88 -9.62
N TRP A 15 -4.11 -6.08 -10.69
CA TRP A 15 -5.11 -5.03 -10.83
C TRP A 15 -6.54 -5.57 -10.82
N LYS A 16 -6.81 -6.64 -11.59
CA LYS A 16 -8.14 -7.28 -11.59
C LYS A 16 -8.54 -7.80 -10.21
N SER A 17 -7.59 -8.28 -9.41
CA SER A 17 -7.85 -8.67 -8.01
C SER A 17 -8.21 -7.46 -7.15
N LEU A 18 -7.51 -6.33 -7.27
CA LEU A 18 -7.89 -5.11 -6.57
C LEU A 18 -9.28 -4.63 -6.99
N GLU A 19 -9.54 -4.60 -8.30
CA GLU A 19 -10.84 -4.26 -8.85
C GLU A 19 -11.95 -5.14 -8.28
N SER A 20 -11.83 -6.47 -8.37
CA SER A 20 -12.89 -7.36 -7.87
C SER A 20 -13.08 -7.29 -6.36
N SER A 21 -12.02 -7.07 -5.59
CA SER A 21 -12.08 -6.95 -4.13
C SER A 21 -12.69 -5.63 -3.67
N TYR A 22 -12.50 -4.54 -4.42
CA TYR A 22 -12.81 -3.19 -3.94
C TYR A 22 -13.84 -2.44 -4.79
N ARG A 23 -14.33 -2.99 -5.91
CA ARG A 23 -15.31 -2.33 -6.78
C ARG A 23 -16.53 -1.79 -6.03
N SER A 24 -16.99 -2.48 -4.98
CA SER A 24 -18.13 -2.05 -4.16
C SER A 24 -17.75 -1.24 -2.92
N SER A 25 -16.47 -0.91 -2.72
CA SER A 25 -16.04 -0.07 -1.61
C SER A 25 -16.33 1.41 -1.90
N PRO A 26 -16.66 2.23 -0.89
CA PRO A 26 -17.19 3.57 -1.09
C PRO A 26 -16.31 4.52 -1.91
N TYR A 27 -14.98 4.34 -1.87
CA TYR A 27 -14.03 5.28 -2.48
C TYR A 27 -13.18 4.70 -3.61
N PHE A 28 -13.39 3.44 -4.04
CA PHE A 28 -12.55 2.83 -5.08
C PHE A 28 -12.53 3.64 -6.39
N GLU A 29 -13.70 4.02 -6.90
CA GLU A 29 -13.84 4.77 -8.17
C GLU A 29 -13.10 6.12 -8.15
N PHE A 30 -12.90 6.73 -6.99
CA PHE A 30 -12.17 8.00 -6.87
C PHE A 30 -10.66 7.84 -7.07
N TYR A 31 -10.13 6.65 -6.80
CA TYR A 31 -8.70 6.36 -6.87
C TYR A 31 -8.32 5.43 -8.02
N GLU A 32 -9.30 4.75 -8.63
CA GLU A 32 -9.03 3.64 -9.56
C GLU A 32 -8.16 4.08 -10.74
N ASP A 33 -8.46 5.21 -11.36
CA ASP A 33 -7.77 5.67 -12.57
C ASP A 33 -6.26 5.86 -12.33
N LYS A 34 -5.90 6.40 -11.17
CA LYS A 34 -4.51 6.69 -10.82
C LYS A 34 -3.74 5.39 -10.61
N PHE A 35 -4.22 4.50 -9.77
CA PHE A 35 -3.56 3.23 -9.53
C PHE A 35 -3.56 2.35 -10.79
N HIS A 36 -4.66 2.27 -11.52
CA HIS A 36 -4.76 1.53 -12.78
C HIS A 36 -3.69 1.96 -13.78
N SER A 37 -3.50 3.27 -13.94
CA SER A 37 -2.49 3.81 -14.86
C SER A 37 -1.07 3.36 -14.49
N ILE A 38 -0.73 3.31 -13.19
CA ILE A 38 0.57 2.84 -12.70
C ILE A 38 0.73 1.34 -12.99
N TYR A 39 -0.30 0.54 -12.71
CA TYR A 39 -0.28 -0.91 -12.94
C TYR A 39 -0.07 -1.28 -14.42
N LEU A 40 -0.73 -0.56 -15.33
CA LEU A 40 -0.66 -0.86 -16.76
C LEU A 40 0.45 -0.13 -17.52
N GLN A 41 1.22 0.72 -16.85
CA GLN A 41 2.35 1.40 -17.45
C GLN A 41 3.41 0.40 -17.94
N LYS A 42 3.71 0.42 -19.24
CA LYS A 42 4.67 -0.50 -19.87
C LYS A 42 6.13 -0.10 -19.65
N ASN A 43 6.42 1.16 -19.35
CA ASN A 43 7.79 1.70 -19.30
C ASN A 43 8.38 1.72 -17.87
N CYS A 44 8.08 0.70 -17.06
CA CYS A 44 8.63 0.57 -15.72
C CYS A 44 9.38 -0.75 -15.63
N ASN A 45 10.71 -0.69 -15.68
CA ASN A 45 11.56 -1.88 -15.82
C ASN A 45 11.98 -2.47 -14.46
N TYR A 46 12.01 -1.63 -13.43
CA TYR A 46 12.48 -2.01 -12.11
C TYR A 46 11.35 -2.07 -11.09
N LEU A 47 11.38 -3.07 -10.22
CA LEU A 47 10.37 -3.25 -9.17
C LEU A 47 10.38 -2.08 -8.18
N PHE A 48 11.57 -1.54 -7.91
CA PHE A 48 11.74 -0.39 -7.04
C PHE A 48 11.03 0.86 -7.56
N GLU A 49 11.20 1.19 -8.85
CA GLU A 49 10.52 2.31 -9.51
C GLU A 49 9.00 2.14 -9.44
N PHE A 50 8.51 0.92 -9.70
CA PHE A 50 7.09 0.60 -9.64
C PHE A 50 6.50 0.80 -8.24
N ASN A 51 7.19 0.27 -7.22
CA ASN A 51 6.78 0.46 -5.83
C ASN A 51 6.80 1.93 -5.42
N GLN A 52 7.77 2.70 -5.92
CA GLN A 52 7.87 4.12 -5.66
C GLN A 52 6.69 4.90 -6.25
N LEU A 53 6.25 4.56 -7.46
CA LEU A 53 5.06 5.17 -8.07
C LEU A 53 3.80 4.92 -7.24
N ILE A 54 3.60 3.68 -6.79
CA ILE A 54 2.47 3.34 -5.90
C ILE A 54 2.58 4.10 -4.58
N PHE A 55 3.77 4.13 -3.97
CA PHE A 55 4.00 4.82 -2.70
C PHE A 55 3.70 6.31 -2.80
N GLN A 56 4.18 6.98 -3.85
CA GLN A 56 3.88 8.38 -4.10
C GLN A 56 2.39 8.64 -4.29
N GLU A 57 1.68 7.76 -5.01
CA GLU A 57 0.24 7.90 -5.19
C GLU A 57 -0.54 7.70 -3.89
N VAL A 58 -0.10 6.77 -3.04
CA VAL A 58 -0.64 6.61 -1.68
C VAL A 58 -0.45 7.87 -0.85
N LEU A 59 0.74 8.48 -0.86
CA LEU A 59 0.99 9.73 -0.11
C LEU A 59 0.08 10.88 -0.59
N LYS A 60 -0.12 11.00 -1.91
CA LYS A 60 -1.05 11.99 -2.49
C LYS A 60 -2.48 11.72 -2.07
N ALA A 61 -2.95 10.48 -2.18
CA ALA A 61 -4.30 10.08 -1.78
C ALA A 61 -4.54 10.37 -0.29
N LEU A 62 -3.53 10.11 0.56
CA LEU A 62 -3.57 10.42 1.99
C LEU A 62 -3.36 11.91 2.31
N LYS A 63 -3.00 12.76 1.34
CA LYS A 63 -2.60 14.16 1.57
C LYS A 63 -1.54 14.28 2.66
N VAL A 64 -0.52 13.42 2.58
CA VAL A 64 0.63 13.38 3.49
C VAL A 64 1.81 14.01 2.78
N GLU A 65 2.30 15.12 3.33
CA GLU A 65 3.47 15.84 2.84
C GLU A 65 4.66 15.43 3.71
N ILE A 66 5.53 14.58 3.16
CA ILE A 66 6.77 14.14 3.79
C ILE A 66 7.91 14.23 2.78
N GLU A 67 9.10 14.52 3.28
CA GLU A 67 10.31 14.41 2.50
C GLU A 67 10.74 12.95 2.40
N VAL A 68 10.85 12.44 1.18
CA VAL A 68 11.31 11.07 0.90
C VAL A 68 12.70 11.16 0.29
N THR A 69 13.70 10.69 1.02
CA THR A 69 15.10 10.66 0.59
C THR A 69 15.59 9.23 0.43
N PHE A 70 16.59 9.05 -0.43
CA PHE A 70 17.25 7.77 -0.64
C PHE A 70 18.70 7.85 -0.18
N THR A 71 19.19 6.73 0.33
CA THR A 71 20.57 6.61 0.82
C THR A 71 21.43 5.97 -0.26
N ASP A 72 22.63 6.47 -0.49
CA ASP A 72 23.58 5.90 -1.46
C ASP A 72 24.19 4.57 -1.00
N SER A 73 24.10 4.27 0.30
CA SER A 73 24.63 3.04 0.91
C SER A 73 23.74 2.52 2.02
N TYR A 74 23.86 1.23 2.32
CA TYR A 74 23.17 0.60 3.45
C TYR A 74 23.54 1.29 4.77
N ILE A 75 22.54 1.76 5.52
CA ILE A 75 22.72 2.29 6.86
C ILE A 75 22.46 1.18 7.89
N PRO A 76 23.48 0.78 8.67
CA PRO A 76 23.30 -0.16 9.77
C PRO A 76 22.43 0.48 10.88
N ILE A 77 21.78 -0.37 11.66
CA ILE A 77 20.90 0.07 12.75
C ILE A 77 21.78 0.69 13.85
N ASN A 78 21.84 2.02 13.87
CA ASN A 78 22.68 2.78 14.79
C ASN A 78 21.79 3.68 15.66
N ASP A 79 20.98 3.11 16.55
CA ASP A 79 20.23 3.71 17.68
C ASP A 79 19.52 5.09 17.52
N THR A 80 19.47 5.67 16.32
CA THR A 80 19.10 7.08 16.06
C THR A 80 17.83 7.23 15.23
N GLY A 81 17.06 6.15 15.05
CA GLY A 81 15.78 6.20 14.38
C GLY A 81 15.02 4.89 14.42
N SER A 82 13.75 4.94 14.05
CA SER A 82 12.93 3.74 13.86
C SER A 82 13.32 3.02 12.57
N ASP A 83 13.58 1.72 12.65
CA ASP A 83 13.81 0.85 11.49
C ASP A 83 12.62 -0.10 11.32
N PHE A 84 11.98 -0.03 10.15
CA PHE A 84 10.79 -0.81 9.83
C PHE A 84 11.03 -1.91 8.77
N ARG A 85 12.29 -2.13 8.34
CA ARG A 85 12.64 -3.06 7.25
C ARG A 85 12.27 -4.52 7.53
N THR A 86 12.25 -4.93 8.80
CA THR A 86 11.99 -6.30 9.23
C THR A 86 10.61 -6.52 9.84
N ILE A 87 9.78 -5.48 9.90
CA ILE A 87 8.47 -5.53 10.56
C ILE A 87 7.48 -6.42 9.81
N ILE A 88 7.46 -6.33 8.48
CA ILE A 88 6.61 -7.17 7.64
C ILE A 88 7.43 -8.40 7.25
N HIS A 89 7.22 -9.52 7.94
CA HIS A 89 7.95 -10.76 7.68
C HIS A 89 7.00 -11.97 7.61
N PRO A 90 7.08 -12.83 6.56
CA PRO A 90 6.14 -13.93 6.37
C PRO A 90 6.06 -14.93 7.52
N LYS A 91 7.15 -15.08 8.29
CA LYS A 91 7.26 -16.03 9.41
C LYS A 91 7.11 -15.37 10.79
N ILE A 92 7.08 -14.05 10.89
CA ILE A 92 6.98 -13.34 12.17
C ILE A 92 5.62 -12.67 12.20
N LYS A 93 4.79 -13.02 13.19
CA LYS A 93 3.54 -12.30 13.39
C LYS A 93 3.87 -10.88 13.84
N LEU A 94 3.19 -9.90 13.24
CA LEU A 94 3.25 -8.53 13.71
C LEU A 94 2.98 -8.53 15.22
N ASN A 95 3.94 -7.99 15.97
CA ASN A 95 3.77 -7.76 17.39
C ASN A 95 2.75 -6.62 17.61
N ASN A 96 2.23 -6.49 18.82
CA ASN A 96 1.29 -5.43 19.20
C ASN A 96 1.97 -4.04 19.29
N GLN A 97 3.06 -3.80 18.54
CA GLN A 97 3.75 -2.51 18.50
C GLN A 97 2.89 -1.43 17.84
N PHE A 98 1.97 -1.82 16.96
CA PHE A 98 1.03 -0.90 16.33
C PHE A 98 -0.35 -1.04 16.93
N LYS A 99 -0.99 0.09 17.16
CA LYS A 99 -2.40 0.15 17.54
C LYS A 99 -3.23 -0.43 16.40
N GLN A 100 -4.11 -1.37 16.73
CA GLN A 100 -5.00 -1.95 15.74
C GLN A 100 -5.99 -0.88 15.28
N LEU A 101 -5.85 -0.43 14.03
CA LEU A 101 -6.78 0.48 13.41
C LEU A 101 -8.05 -0.28 13.00
N LYS A 102 -9.22 0.19 13.44
CA LYS A 102 -10.52 -0.34 13.03
C LYS A 102 -11.22 0.68 12.14
N TYR A 103 -11.81 0.19 11.06
CA TYR A 103 -12.51 0.97 10.04
C TYR A 103 -13.50 0.07 9.30
N HIS A 104 -14.38 0.65 8.50
CA HIS A 104 -15.32 -0.11 7.68
C HIS A 104 -14.56 -0.92 6.62
N GLN A 105 -14.84 -2.22 6.48
CA GLN A 105 -14.35 -3.02 5.37
C GLN A 105 -15.51 -3.51 4.52
N VAL A 106 -15.39 -3.43 3.19
CA VAL A 106 -16.44 -3.79 2.24
C VAL A 106 -17.02 -5.20 2.43
N PHE A 107 -16.25 -6.15 2.96
CA PHE A 107 -16.70 -7.52 3.24
C PHE A 107 -17.03 -7.79 4.72
N GLN A 108 -17.01 -6.78 5.59
CA GLN A 108 -17.14 -6.97 7.05
C GLN A 108 -18.51 -7.52 7.50
N GLU A 109 -19.54 -7.42 6.66
CA GLU A 109 -20.85 -7.99 6.96
C GLU A 109 -20.86 -9.52 6.81
N LYS A 110 -20.01 -10.04 5.93
CA LYS A 110 -19.90 -11.47 5.61
C LYS A 110 -18.74 -12.12 6.36
N GLU A 111 -17.65 -11.38 6.52
CA GLU A 111 -16.41 -11.83 7.12
C GLU A 111 -16.06 -10.99 8.34
N LYS A 112 -15.30 -11.56 9.27
CA LYS A 112 -14.78 -10.78 10.40
C LYS A 112 -13.78 -9.74 9.89
N PHE A 113 -13.77 -8.56 10.52
CA PHE A 113 -12.75 -7.53 10.28
C PHE A 113 -11.34 -8.11 10.32
N ILE A 114 -10.53 -7.79 9.30
CA ILE A 114 -9.15 -8.26 9.18
C ILE A 114 -8.22 -7.06 9.40
N PRO A 115 -7.44 -7.02 10.51
CA PRO A 115 -6.50 -5.93 10.74
C PRO A 115 -5.26 -6.02 9.86
N ASN A 116 -4.53 -4.90 9.77
CA ASN A 116 -3.21 -4.80 9.13
C ASN A 116 -3.21 -5.23 7.64
N LEU A 117 -4.33 -5.00 6.94
CA LEU A 117 -4.38 -5.08 5.48
C LEU A 117 -3.59 -3.92 4.84
N SER A 118 -3.47 -3.98 3.51
CA SER A 118 -2.83 -2.94 2.70
C SER A 118 -3.43 -1.55 2.99
N VAL A 119 -2.62 -0.50 2.87
CA VAL A 119 -3.09 0.89 2.90
C VAL A 119 -4.15 1.18 1.84
N LEU A 120 -4.16 0.43 0.73
CA LEU A 120 -5.20 0.52 -0.29
C LEU A 120 -6.57 0.08 0.25
N ASP A 121 -6.61 -0.92 1.14
CA ASP A 121 -7.84 -1.36 1.79
C ASP A 121 -8.45 -0.19 2.57
N LEU A 122 -7.63 0.48 3.39
CA LEU A 122 -8.04 1.65 4.14
C LEU A 122 -8.49 2.80 3.22
N LEU A 123 -7.71 3.11 2.19
CA LEU A 123 -8.02 4.20 1.25
C LEU A 123 -9.33 3.97 0.49
N PHE A 124 -9.55 2.76 -0.01
CA PHE A 124 -10.75 2.44 -0.79
C PHE A 124 -12.02 2.38 0.07
N ASN A 125 -11.89 2.04 1.36
CA ASN A 125 -13.03 2.03 2.27
C ASN A 125 -13.33 3.38 2.93
N GLU A 126 -12.29 4.14 3.32
CA GLU A 126 -12.43 5.35 4.16
C GLU A 126 -12.09 6.65 3.44
N GLY A 127 -11.46 6.56 2.26
CA GLY A 127 -11.16 7.72 1.42
C GLY A 127 -10.42 8.83 2.18
N PRO A 128 -10.92 10.08 2.18
CA PRO A 128 -10.30 11.19 2.89
C PRO A 128 -10.10 10.96 4.40
N MET A 129 -10.86 10.05 5.02
CA MET A 129 -10.74 9.74 6.45
C MET A 129 -9.58 8.83 6.79
N ALA A 130 -8.99 8.16 5.80
CA ALA A 130 -7.82 7.30 5.97
C ALA A 130 -6.67 8.02 6.71
N LYS A 131 -6.37 9.26 6.34
CA LYS A 131 -5.33 10.06 7.01
C LYS A 131 -5.62 10.26 8.49
N GLN A 132 -6.85 10.67 8.83
CA GLN A 132 -7.23 10.93 10.21
C GLN A 132 -7.14 9.65 11.05
N LEU A 133 -7.59 8.53 10.48
CA LEU A 133 -7.53 7.22 11.12
C LEU A 133 -6.09 6.77 11.41
N LEU A 134 -5.14 6.99 10.50
CA LEU A 134 -3.72 6.67 10.70
C LEU A 134 -3.04 7.52 11.79
N LEU A 135 -3.57 8.70 12.11
CA LEU A 135 -3.00 9.62 13.10
C LEU A 135 -3.55 9.45 14.52
N GLN A 136 -4.48 8.52 14.76
CA GLN A 136 -5.13 8.26 16.05
C GLN A 136 -4.36 7.31 16.97
#